data_AF-A0A8X6VVE5-F1
#
_entry.id   AF-A0A8X6VVE5-F1
#
_cell.length_a   1.000
_cell.length_b   1.000
_cell.length_c   1.000
_cell.angle_alpha   90.00
_cell.angle_beta   90.00
_cell.angle_gamma   90.00
#
_symmetry.space_group_name_H-M   'P 1'
#
loop_
_entity.id
_entity.type
_entity.pdbx_description
1 polymer ?
#
loop_
_entity_poly.entity_id
_entity_poly.type
_entity_poly.pdbx_seq_one_letter_code
_entity_poly.pdbx_strand_id
1 'polypeptide(L)'
;MKPNKLKRHFETLHGEYINKPREFFESKLKSYGKQKTFLKKTLSVNEKALLTSYKVSYKIARCKKPHTIAEELILPAAIEIVETMFGDNFAKELQSIPLSNDTVSRRIDDIAWLKM
;
A
#
# COMPACT_ATOMS: atom_id res chain seq x y z
N MET A 1 21.97 -16.42 -8.23
CA MET A 1 22.58 -17.21 -7.12
C MET A 1 23.47 -18.28 -7.71
N LYS A 2 24.65 -18.58 -7.15
CA LYS A 2 25.52 -19.66 -7.68
C LYS A 2 24.89 -21.04 -7.39
N PRO A 3 25.04 -22.07 -8.26
CA PRO A 3 24.41 -23.39 -8.10
C PRO A 3 24.65 -24.04 -6.73
N ASN A 4 25.89 -24.05 -6.25
CA ASN A 4 26.23 -24.63 -4.94
C ASN A 4 25.54 -23.91 -3.77
N LYS A 5 25.32 -22.59 -3.88
CA LYS A 5 24.60 -21.84 -2.86
C LYS A 5 23.10 -22.16 -2.89
N LEU A 6 22.52 -22.30 -4.09
CA LEU A 6 21.09 -22.62 -4.26
C LEU A 6 20.77 -24.01 -3.73
N LYS A 7 21.60 -25.01 -4.05
CA LYS A 7 21.48 -26.37 -3.53
C LYS A 7 21.49 -26.37 -2.00
N ARG A 8 22.51 -25.76 -1.38
CA ARG A 8 22.62 -25.66 0.07
C ARG A 8 21.39 -24.97 0.69
N HIS A 9 20.89 -23.89 0.08
CA HIS A 9 19.73 -23.16 0.58
C HIS A 9 18.46 -24.02 0.62
N PHE A 10 18.21 -24.83 -0.42
CA PHE A 10 17.11 -25.79 -0.38
C PHE A 10 17.33 -26.86 0.69
N GLU A 11 18.55 -27.39 0.80
CA GLU A 11 18.89 -28.40 1.81
C GLU A 11 18.72 -27.91 3.25
N THR A 12 19.08 -26.66 3.55
CA THR A 12 19.07 -26.13 4.92
C THR A 12 17.80 -25.39 5.32
N LEU A 13 17.09 -24.77 4.37
CA LEU A 13 15.99 -23.84 4.67
C LEU A 13 14.67 -24.19 3.99
N HIS A 14 14.69 -24.94 2.89
CA HIS A 14 13.49 -25.26 2.12
C HIS A 14 13.53 -26.68 1.56
N GLY A 15 13.48 -27.66 2.47
CA GLY A 15 13.56 -29.08 2.14
C GLY A 15 12.47 -29.51 1.16
N GLU A 16 11.32 -28.84 1.17
CA GLU A 16 10.18 -29.08 0.29
C GLU A 16 10.46 -28.82 -1.21
N TYR A 17 11.52 -28.07 -1.53
CA TYR A 17 11.90 -27.76 -2.92
C TYR A 17 13.08 -28.59 -3.44
N ILE A 18 13.68 -29.45 -2.61
CA ILE A 18 14.74 -30.36 -3.01
C ILE A 18 14.22 -31.31 -4.10
N ASN A 19 15.03 -31.54 -5.14
CA ASN A 19 14.74 -32.42 -6.27
C ASN A 19 13.44 -32.11 -7.04
N LYS A 20 12.82 -30.93 -6.84
CA LYS A 20 11.69 -30.52 -7.68
C LYS A 20 12.18 -30.29 -9.12
N PRO A 21 11.41 -30.72 -10.13
CA PRO A 21 11.81 -30.60 -11.51
C PRO A 21 11.70 -29.13 -11.96
N ARG A 22 12.38 -28.75 -13.06
CA ARG A 22 12.45 -27.36 -13.53
C ARG A 22 11.05 -26.77 -13.76
N GLU A 23 10.14 -27.58 -14.28
CA GLU A 23 8.77 -27.24 -14.63
C GLU A 23 7.98 -26.74 -13.42
N PHE A 24 8.26 -27.27 -12.22
CA PHE A 24 7.66 -26.79 -10.97
C PHE A 24 8.01 -25.32 -10.72
N PHE A 25 9.29 -24.96 -10.86
CA PHE A 25 9.77 -23.60 -10.64
C PHE A 25 9.29 -22.64 -11.74
N GLU A 26 9.22 -23.09 -12.99
CA GLU A 26 8.65 -22.31 -14.09
C GLU A 26 7.16 -22.01 -13.86
N SER A 27 6.38 -23.00 -13.41
CA SER A 27 4.98 -22.81 -13.03
C SER A 27 4.84 -21.84 -11.86
N LYS A 28 5.67 -21.98 -10.83
CA LYS A 28 5.68 -21.09 -9.67
C LYS A 28 6.05 -19.65 -10.05
N LEU A 29 7.04 -19.48 -10.93
CA LEU A 29 7.42 -18.17 -11.48
C LEU A 29 6.26 -17.53 -12.25
N LYS A 30 5.55 -18.29 -13.09
CA LYS A 30 4.35 -17.80 -13.79
C LYS A 30 3.26 -17.37 -12.79
N SER A 31 3.02 -18.16 -11.74
CA SER A 31 2.08 -17.83 -10.68
C SER A 31 2.47 -16.54 -9.95
N TYR A 32 3.73 -16.40 -9.55
CA TYR A 32 4.24 -15.17 -8.94
C TYR A 32 4.15 -13.97 -9.88
N GLY A 33 4.40 -14.15 -11.17
CA GLY A 33 4.21 -13.11 -12.18
C GLY A 33 2.77 -12.59 -12.19
N LYS A 34 1.79 -13.51 -12.21
CA LYS A 34 0.35 -13.17 -12.15
C LYS A 34 -0.02 -12.49 -10.82
N GLN A 35 0.49 -12.98 -9.70
CA GLN A 35 0.26 -12.36 -8.39
C GLN A 35 0.83 -10.94 -8.35
N LYS A 36 2.05 -10.74 -8.86
CA LYS A 36 2.69 -9.43 -8.92
C LYS A 36 1.90 -8.44 -9.78
N THR A 37 1.41 -8.86 -10.94
CA THR A 37 0.60 -7.98 -11.80
C THR A 37 -0.74 -7.66 -11.17
N PHE A 38 -1.38 -8.64 -10.52
CA PHE A 38 -2.60 -8.42 -9.75
C PHE A 38 -2.39 -7.40 -8.63
N LEU A 39 -1.38 -7.61 -7.78
CA LEU A 39 -1.02 -6.69 -6.69
C LEU A 39 -0.71 -5.30 -7.19
N LYS A 40 0.05 -5.19 -8.30
CA LYS A 40 0.34 -3.89 -8.92
C LYS A 40 -0.94 -3.19 -9.35
N LYS A 41 -1.92 -3.92 -9.90
CA LYS A 41 -3.21 -3.35 -10.31
C LYS A 41 -4.07 -2.94 -9.11
N THR A 42 -4.14 -3.78 -8.07
CA THR A 42 -5.02 -3.55 -6.91
C THR A 42 -4.47 -2.52 -5.93
N LEU A 43 -3.14 -2.43 -5.80
CA LEU A 43 -2.47 -1.51 -4.87
C LEU A 43 -1.97 -0.24 -5.57
N SER A 44 -2.17 -0.11 -6.88
CA SER A 44 -1.86 1.12 -7.60
C SER A 44 -2.83 2.21 -7.16
N VAL A 45 -2.35 3.09 -6.29
CA VAL A 45 -3.08 4.29 -5.89
C VAL A 45 -2.93 5.35 -6.98
N ASN A 46 -4.02 6.06 -7.29
CA ASN A 46 -3.99 7.22 -8.16
C ASN A 46 -2.99 8.27 -7.61
N GLU A 47 -2.11 8.82 -8.45
CA GLU A 47 -1.11 9.80 -8.03
C GLU A 47 -1.72 11.02 -7.31
N LYS A 48 -2.91 11.47 -7.74
CA LYS A 48 -3.64 12.56 -7.09
C LYS A 48 -4.16 12.15 -5.71
N ALA A 49 -4.63 10.92 -5.55
CA ALA A 49 -5.05 10.39 -4.26
C ALA A 49 -3.85 10.26 -3.30
N LEU A 50 -2.72 9.75 -3.81
CA LEU A 50 -1.47 9.67 -3.05
C LEU A 50 -1.00 11.07 -2.61
N LEU A 51 -0.93 12.04 -3.52
CA LEU A 51 -0.52 13.41 -3.19
C LEU A 51 -1.47 14.05 -2.15
N THR A 52 -2.78 13.90 -2.34
CA THR A 52 -3.79 14.41 -1.41
C THR A 52 -3.60 13.84 -0.01
N SER A 53 -3.34 12.55 0.06
CA SER A 53 -3.17 11.85 1.33
C SER A 53 -1.90 12.27 2.10
N TYR A 54 -0.81 12.60 1.40
CA TYR A 54 0.35 13.28 2.01
C TYR A 54 0.02 14.70 2.50
N LYS A 55 -0.72 15.49 1.71
CA LYS A 55 -1.12 16.85 2.08
C LYS A 55 -1.97 16.87 3.35
N VAL A 56 -2.91 15.94 3.49
CA VAL A 56 -3.75 15.80 4.70
C VAL A 56 -2.87 15.40 5.90
N SER A 57 -2.04 14.37 5.74
CA SER A 57 -1.12 13.90 6.79
C SER A 57 -0.19 15.03 7.29
N TYR A 58 0.35 15.82 6.37
CA TYR A 58 1.16 17.00 6.70
C TYR A 58 0.40 18.04 7.54
N LYS A 59 -0.86 18.35 7.17
CA LYS A 59 -1.69 19.28 7.94
C LYS A 59 -1.97 18.76 9.35
N ILE A 60 -2.26 17.47 9.50
CA ILE A 60 -2.51 16.82 10.80
C ILE A 60 -1.27 16.96 11.70
N ALA A 61 -0.10 16.57 11.18
CA ALA A 61 1.17 16.69 11.90
C ALA A 61 1.48 18.13 12.30
N ARG A 62 1.32 19.08 11.37
CA ARG A 62 1.55 20.52 11.65
C ARG A 62 0.64 21.07 12.74
N CYS A 63 -0.62 20.63 12.77
CA CYS A 63 -1.59 21.03 13.77
C CYS A 63 -1.47 20.24 15.08
N LYS A 64 -0.47 19.34 15.20
CA LYS A 64 -0.26 18.45 16.36
C LYS A 64 -1.52 17.67 16.74
N LYS A 65 -2.28 17.22 15.74
CA LYS A 65 -3.47 16.38 15.94
C LYS A 65 -3.08 14.90 15.89
N PRO A 66 -3.83 14.02 16.59
CA PRO A 66 -3.62 12.58 16.46
C PRO A 66 -3.87 12.16 15.00
N HIS A 67 -3.10 11.17 14.52
CA HIS A 67 -3.25 10.67 13.14
C HIS A 67 -4.63 10.02 12.92
N THR A 68 -5.28 9.56 13.99
CA THR A 68 -6.60 8.91 13.95
C THR A 68 -7.73 9.81 13.43
N ILE A 69 -7.57 11.14 13.57
CA ILE A 69 -8.56 12.12 13.13
C ILE A 69 -8.83 12.06 11.62
N ALA A 70 -7.88 11.53 10.84
CA ALA A 70 -8.03 11.39 9.40
C ALA A 70 -9.17 10.43 9.04
N GLU A 71 -9.14 9.24 9.63
CA GLU A 71 -10.11 8.17 9.38
C GLU A 71 -11.41 8.41 10.15
N GLU A 72 -11.33 8.89 11.39
CA GLU A 72 -12.48 9.07 12.27
C GLU A 72 -13.38 10.25 11.88
N LEU A 73 -12.80 11.32 11.30
CA LEU A 73 -13.53 12.58 11.08
C LEU A 73 -13.29 13.21 9.72
N ILE A 74 -12.02 13.40 9.31
CA ILE A 74 -11.72 14.19 8.11
C ILE A 74 -12.25 13.53 6.84
N LEU A 75 -12.00 12.23 6.67
CA LEU A 75 -12.46 11.50 5.48
C LEU A 75 -14.00 11.38 5.45
N PRO A 76 -14.68 10.94 6.54
CA PRO A 76 -16.15 10.92 6.58
C PRO A 76 -16.79 12.29 6.28
N ALA A 77 -16.33 13.35 6.94
CA ALA A 77 -16.89 14.70 6.73
C ALA A 77 -16.67 15.19 5.29
N ALA A 78 -15.51 14.91 4.69
CA ALA A 78 -15.26 15.28 3.30
C ALA A 78 -16.17 14.53 2.32
N ILE A 79 -16.43 13.25 2.57
CA ILE A 79 -17.35 12.43 1.78
C ILE A 79 -18.77 13.01 1.88
N GLU A 80 -19.28 13.25 3.09
CA GLU A 80 -20.63 13.79 3.32
C GLU A 80 -20.82 15.17 2.65
N ILE A 81 -19.84 16.07 2.75
CA ILE A 81 -19.88 17.38 2.09
C ILE A 81 -19.96 17.21 0.58
N VAL A 82 -19.13 16.34 0.00
CA VAL A 82 -19.10 16.16 -1.47
C VAL A 82 -20.35 15.45 -1.97
N GLU A 83 -20.84 14.47 -1.24
CA GLU A 83 -22.09 13.77 -1.54
C GLU A 83 -23.27 14.73 -1.51
N THR A 84 -23.39 15.56 -0.48
CA THR A 84 -24.47 16.54 -0.34
C THR A 84 -24.43 17.61 -1.44
N MET A 85 -23.23 18.10 -1.79
CA MET A 85 -23.07 19.24 -2.70
C MET A 85 -23.00 18.85 -4.18
N PHE A 86 -22.42 17.68 -4.49
CA PHE A 86 -22.07 17.27 -5.86
C PHE A 86 -22.60 15.88 -6.23
N GLY A 87 -23.12 15.12 -5.27
CA GLY A 87 -23.68 13.78 -5.47
C GLY A 87 -22.66 12.64 -5.32
N ASP A 88 -23.20 11.42 -5.21
CA ASP A 88 -22.48 10.21 -4.79
C ASP A 88 -21.29 9.83 -5.69
N ASN A 89 -21.35 10.18 -6.98
CA ASN A 89 -20.30 9.81 -7.93
C ASN A 89 -18.96 10.44 -7.56
N PHE A 90 -18.96 11.70 -7.13
CA PHE A 90 -17.75 12.40 -6.68
C PHE A 90 -17.32 11.93 -5.28
N ALA A 91 -18.28 11.62 -4.41
CA ALA A 91 -18.00 11.12 -3.06
C ALA A 91 -17.24 9.78 -3.08
N LYS A 92 -17.55 8.89 -4.03
CA LYS A 92 -16.81 7.63 -4.24
C LYS A 92 -15.35 7.84 -4.61
N GLU A 93 -15.01 8.92 -5.31
CA GLU A 93 -13.60 9.22 -5.62
C GLU A 93 -12.80 9.55 -4.34
N LEU A 94 -13.42 10.21 -3.36
CA LEU A 94 -12.77 10.53 -2.08
C LEU A 94 -12.45 9.27 -1.26
N GLN A 95 -13.26 8.22 -1.36
CA GLN A 95 -13.00 6.93 -0.71
C GLN A 95 -11.71 6.26 -1.22
N SER A 96 -11.24 6.62 -2.43
CA SER A 96 -9.97 6.13 -2.96
C SER A 96 -8.73 6.77 -2.31
N ILE A 97 -8.91 7.84 -1.53
CA ILE A 97 -7.83 8.53 -0.85
C ILE A 97 -7.39 7.69 0.35
N PRO A 98 -6.14 7.19 0.39
CA PRO A 98 -5.68 6.34 1.48
C PRO A 98 -5.43 7.17 2.75
N LEU A 99 -6.45 7.33 3.60
CA LEU A 99 -6.39 8.08 4.87
C LEU A 99 -6.58 7.20 6.12
N SER A 100 -6.38 5.89 6.00
CA SER A 100 -6.43 5.03 7.19
C SER A 100 -5.37 5.43 8.22
N ASN A 101 -5.63 5.13 9.48
CA ASN A 101 -4.78 5.47 10.63
C ASN A 101 -3.33 5.05 10.39
N ASP A 102 -3.12 3.80 9.98
CA ASP A 102 -1.80 3.26 9.64
C ASP A 102 -1.11 4.02 8.50
N THR A 103 -1.87 4.41 7.49
CA THR A 103 -1.32 5.11 6.33
C THR A 103 -0.89 6.52 6.73
N VAL A 104 -1.73 7.23 7.47
CA VAL A 104 -1.46 8.59 7.91
C VAL A 104 -0.29 8.61 8.89
N SER A 105 -0.21 7.65 9.82
CA SER A 105 0.94 7.50 10.72
C SER A 105 2.24 7.33 9.92
N ARG A 106 2.29 6.37 8.99
CA ARG A 106 3.50 6.15 8.15
C ARG A 106 3.90 7.39 7.38
N ARG A 107 2.94 8.13 6.80
CA ARG A 107 3.26 9.36 6.06
C ARG A 107 3.77 10.48 6.94
N ILE A 108 3.26 10.60 8.16
CA ILE A 108 3.77 11.56 9.13
C ILE A 108 5.23 11.23 9.45
N ASP A 109 5.54 9.95 9.65
CA ASP A 109 6.91 9.48 9.83
C ASP A 109 7.78 9.80 8.61
N ASP A 110 7.34 9.43 7.39
CA ASP A 110 8.04 9.71 6.12
C ASP A 110 8.38 11.21 5.97
N ILE A 111 7.43 12.10 6.30
CA ILE A 111 7.63 13.55 6.26
C ILE A 111 8.64 14.01 7.31
N ALA A 112 8.65 13.40 8.50
CA ALA A 112 9.62 13.72 9.54
C ALA A 112 11.05 13.35 9.11
N TRP A 113 11.22 12.21 8.44
CA TRP A 113 12.51 11.79 7.87
C TRP A 113 13.02 12.73 6.77
N LEU A 114 12.13 13.33 5.97
CA LEU A 114 12.52 14.29 4.91
C LEU A 114 13.03 15.65 5.42
N LYS A 115 12.94 15.92 6.74
CA LYS A 115 13.39 17.17 7.37
C LYS A 115 14.69 17.03 8.17
N MET A 116 15.27 15.82 8.23
CA MET A 116 16.61 15.56 8.78
C MET A 116 17.62 15.47 7.64
#